data_AF-A0A849SYH4-F1
#
_entry.id   AF-A0A849SYH4-F1
#
_cell.length_a   1.000
_cell.length_b   1.000
_cell.length_c   1.000
_cell.angle_alpha   90.00
_cell.angle_beta   90.00
_cell.angle_gamma   90.00
#
_symmetry.space_group_name_H-M   'P 1'
#
loop_
_entity.id
_entity.type
_entity.pdbx_description
1 polymer ?
#
loop_
_entity_poly.entity_id
_entity_poly.type
_entity_poly.pdbx_seq_one_letter_code
_entity_poly.pdbx_strand_id
1 'polypeptide(L)'
;MKGATMLATLQELGVMPSFSRPSVSDDNPFSEALFKTTKYCPEYPANGFNSLDEARDWCKVFVDWYNNKHLHSGIKFVTPTSRHEGLDKKVLQLRKEVYIKAKLLNPSRWSKNTRNWDWIDEVFLNHPKRKDDVEIKKVS
;
A
#
# COMPACT_ATOMS: atom_id res chain seq x y z
N MET A 1 -16.14 14.13 -18.97
CA MET A 1 -15.77 15.43 -18.37
C MET A 1 -14.59 16.00 -19.15
N LYS A 2 -14.62 17.27 -19.57
CA LYS A 2 -13.46 17.90 -20.25
C LYS A 2 -12.39 18.24 -19.19
N GLY A 3 -11.12 18.23 -19.56
CA GLY A 3 -10.01 18.46 -18.61
C GLY A 3 -10.09 19.78 -17.84
N ALA A 4 -10.53 20.86 -18.49
CA ALA A 4 -10.73 22.16 -17.84
C ALA A 4 -11.81 22.12 -16.74
N THR A 5 -12.88 21.34 -16.94
CA THR A 5 -13.94 21.16 -15.93
C THR A 5 -13.42 20.41 -14.71
N MET A 6 -12.57 19.40 -14.91
CA MET A 6 -11.95 18.64 -13.79
C MET A 6 -11.04 19.53 -12.95
N LEU A 7 -10.17 20.34 -13.58
CA LEU A 7 -9.26 21.24 -12.87
C LEU A 7 -10.02 22.26 -12.02
N ALA A 8 -11.08 22.87 -12.58
CA ALA A 8 -11.92 23.82 -11.86
C ALA A 8 -12.57 23.16 -10.63
N THR A 9 -13.11 21.94 -10.77
CA THR A 9 -13.67 21.20 -9.63
C THR A 9 -12.63 20.88 -8.56
N LEU A 10 -11.41 20.47 -8.94
CA LEU A 10 -10.35 20.23 -7.96
C LEU A 10 -10.00 21.50 -7.17
N GLN A 11 -9.89 22.64 -7.86
CA GLN A 11 -9.63 23.93 -7.24
C GLN A 11 -10.77 24.35 -6.29
N GLU A 12 -12.02 24.17 -6.70
CA GLU A 12 -13.20 24.45 -5.87
C GLU A 12 -13.22 23.59 -4.60
N LEU A 13 -12.82 22.31 -4.71
CA LEU A 13 -12.70 21.40 -3.57
C LEU A 13 -11.42 21.63 -2.73
N GLY A 14 -10.58 22.62 -3.08
CA GLY A 14 -9.32 22.88 -2.39
C GLY A 14 -8.26 21.79 -2.61
N VAL A 15 -8.42 20.95 -3.64
CA VAL A 15 -7.49 19.87 -3.99
C VAL A 15 -6.46 20.40 -4.99
N MET A 16 -5.19 20.44 -4.58
CA MET A 16 -4.10 20.84 -5.46
C MET A 16 -3.70 19.67 -6.39
N PRO A 17 -3.83 19.79 -7.71
CA PRO A 17 -3.41 18.75 -8.63
C PRO A 17 -1.88 18.71 -8.73
N SER A 18 -1.34 17.50 -8.79
CA SER A 18 0.06 17.23 -9.13
C SER A 18 0.10 16.20 -10.25
N PHE A 19 0.97 16.40 -11.23
CA PHE A 19 1.06 15.56 -12.41
C PHE A 19 2.43 14.87 -12.49
N SER A 20 2.40 13.57 -12.78
CA SER A 20 3.60 12.80 -13.11
C SER A 20 4.26 13.32 -14.38
N ARG A 21 5.53 13.04 -14.56
CA ARG A 21 6.27 13.41 -15.77
C ARG A 21 5.67 12.69 -16.98
N PRO A 22 5.57 13.36 -18.14
CA PRO A 22 5.07 12.73 -19.35
C PRO A 22 5.87 11.46 -19.68
N SER A 23 5.17 10.37 -19.96
CA SER A 23 5.74 9.08 -20.39
C SER A 23 6.67 8.40 -19.37
N VAL A 24 6.48 8.66 -18.08
CA VAL A 24 7.25 8.03 -17.00
C VAL A 24 6.34 7.18 -16.11
N SER A 25 6.38 5.86 -16.30
CA SER A 25 5.48 4.91 -15.62
C SER A 25 5.83 4.64 -14.16
N ASP A 26 7.05 4.97 -13.72
CA ASP A 26 7.52 4.74 -12.35
C ASP A 26 7.26 5.92 -11.39
N ASP A 27 6.56 6.97 -11.85
CA ASP A 27 6.19 8.11 -11.01
C ASP A 27 4.99 7.80 -10.08
N ASN A 28 4.23 6.73 -10.34
CA ASN A 28 3.10 6.31 -9.48
C ASN A 28 3.09 4.78 -9.18
N PRO A 29 4.18 4.23 -8.64
CA PRO A 29 4.34 2.78 -8.51
C PRO A 29 3.39 2.18 -7.45
N PHE A 30 2.88 2.98 -6.50
CA PHE A 30 1.89 2.51 -5.54
C PHE A 30 0.54 2.24 -6.19
N SER A 31 0.07 3.12 -7.08
CA SER A 31 -1.19 2.88 -7.81
C SER A 31 -1.04 1.72 -8.79
N GLU A 32 0.11 1.60 -9.46
CA GLU A 32 0.41 0.45 -10.31
C GLU A 32 0.42 -0.87 -9.53
N ALA A 33 0.99 -0.87 -8.32
CA ALA A 33 0.95 -2.02 -7.43
C ALA A 33 -0.48 -2.40 -7.02
N LEU A 34 -1.36 -1.42 -6.73
CA LEU A 34 -2.78 -1.66 -6.47
C LEU A 34 -3.48 -2.29 -7.69
N PHE A 35 -3.28 -1.75 -8.89
CA PHE A 35 -3.88 -2.30 -10.10
C PHE A 35 -3.39 -3.72 -10.38
N LYS A 36 -2.11 -4.00 -10.15
CA LYS A 36 -1.58 -5.36 -10.20
C LYS A 36 -2.30 -6.25 -9.19
N THR A 37 -2.37 -5.86 -7.92
CA THR A 37 -3.07 -6.66 -6.89
C THR A 37 -4.52 -6.94 -7.27
N THR A 38 -5.22 -5.96 -7.85
CA THR A 38 -6.60 -6.12 -8.33
C THR A 38 -6.69 -7.21 -9.41
N LYS A 39 -5.85 -7.14 -10.44
CA LYS A 39 -5.87 -8.07 -11.59
C LYS A 39 -5.40 -9.49 -11.25
N TYR A 40 -4.50 -9.60 -10.29
CA TYR A 40 -3.86 -10.88 -9.93
C TYR A 40 -4.43 -11.48 -8.64
N CYS A 41 -5.45 -10.87 -8.02
CA CYS A 41 -6.11 -11.50 -6.88
C CYS A 41 -6.84 -12.79 -7.33
N PRO A 42 -6.84 -13.85 -6.51
CA PRO A 42 -7.45 -15.13 -6.90
C PRO A 42 -8.93 -15.05 -7.29
N GLU A 43 -9.66 -14.07 -6.73
CA GLU A 43 -11.09 -13.86 -6.98
C GLU A 43 -11.38 -13.01 -8.22
N TYR A 44 -10.35 -12.56 -8.95
CA TYR A 44 -10.56 -11.77 -10.18
C TYR A 44 -11.26 -12.60 -11.26
N PRO A 45 -12.33 -12.09 -11.88
CA PRO A 45 -13.08 -12.87 -12.86
C PRO A 45 -12.34 -12.90 -14.20
N ALA A 46 -11.73 -14.05 -14.51
CA ALA A 46 -10.94 -14.24 -15.73
C ALA A 46 -11.74 -14.01 -17.02
N ASN A 47 -13.05 -14.31 -17.00
CA ASN A 47 -13.96 -14.13 -18.15
C ASN A 47 -14.64 -12.76 -18.17
N GLY A 48 -14.28 -11.85 -17.26
CA GLY A 48 -14.95 -10.56 -17.10
C GLY A 48 -16.29 -10.64 -16.37
N PHE A 49 -17.08 -9.58 -16.47
CA PHE A 49 -18.37 -9.42 -15.81
C PHE A 49 -19.50 -9.44 -16.83
N ASN A 50 -20.64 -10.05 -16.48
CA ASN A 50 -21.82 -10.11 -17.35
C ASN A 50 -22.63 -8.81 -17.32
N SER A 51 -22.44 -7.99 -16.28
CA SER A 51 -23.11 -6.70 -16.13
C SER A 51 -22.26 -5.69 -15.37
N LEU A 52 -22.65 -4.42 -15.50
CA LEU A 52 -22.05 -3.32 -14.75
C LEU A 52 -22.24 -3.47 -13.23
N ASP A 53 -23.39 -4.02 -12.80
CA ASP A 53 -23.70 -4.18 -11.39
C ASP A 53 -22.87 -5.31 -10.76
N GLU A 54 -22.67 -6.40 -11.49
CA GLU A 54 -21.73 -7.47 -11.09
C GLU A 54 -20.30 -6.93 -10.92
N ALA A 55 -19.83 -6.10 -11.85
CA ALA A 55 -18.53 -5.45 -11.74
C ALA A 55 -18.42 -4.54 -10.52
N ARG A 56 -19.47 -3.77 -10.22
CA ARG A 56 -19.52 -2.89 -9.05
C ARG A 56 -19.51 -3.67 -7.75
N ASP A 57 -20.29 -4.74 -7.66
CA ASP A 57 -20.37 -5.55 -6.45
C ASP A 57 -19.06 -6.29 -6.18
N TRP A 58 -18.44 -6.84 -7.22
CA TRP A 58 -17.09 -7.40 -7.11
C TRP A 58 -16.08 -6.36 -6.64
N CYS A 59 -16.08 -5.15 -7.23
CA CYS A 59 -15.19 -4.07 -6.80
C CYS A 59 -15.37 -3.70 -5.32
N LYS A 60 -16.61 -3.66 -4.80
CA LYS A 60 -16.87 -3.40 -3.37
C LYS A 60 -16.23 -4.49 -2.50
N VAL A 61 -16.43 -5.76 -2.86
CA VAL A 61 -15.85 -6.90 -2.14
C VAL A 61 -14.32 -6.83 -2.17
N PHE A 62 -13.73 -6.55 -3.33
CA PHE A 62 -12.29 -6.39 -3.48
C PHE A 62 -11.74 -5.25 -2.59
N VAL A 63 -12.39 -4.08 -2.58
CA VAL A 63 -11.97 -2.92 -1.79
C VAL A 63 -12.02 -3.23 -0.29
N ASP A 64 -13.08 -3.88 0.19
CA ASP A 64 -13.17 -4.32 1.60
C ASP A 64 -12.06 -5.33 1.93
N TRP A 65 -11.88 -6.34 1.08
CA TRP A 65 -10.82 -7.34 1.27
C TRP A 65 -9.43 -6.69 1.29
N TYR A 66 -9.11 -5.84 0.33
CA TYR A 66 -7.81 -5.18 0.20
C TYR A 66 -7.48 -4.33 1.43
N ASN A 67 -8.44 -3.54 1.91
CA ASN A 67 -8.22 -2.58 2.99
C ASN A 67 -8.33 -3.18 4.39
N ASN A 68 -9.22 -4.15 4.59
CA ASN A 68 -9.58 -4.61 5.93
C ASN A 68 -9.14 -6.05 6.25
N LYS A 69 -8.84 -6.87 5.24
CA LYS A 69 -8.56 -8.31 5.44
C LYS A 69 -7.17 -8.73 4.96
N HIS A 70 -6.75 -8.26 3.79
CA HIS A 70 -5.47 -8.65 3.20
C HIS A 70 -4.30 -8.01 3.95
N LEU A 71 -3.30 -8.84 4.30
CA LEU A 71 -2.08 -8.39 4.96
C LEU A 71 -1.00 -8.14 3.90
N HIS A 72 -0.56 -6.89 3.78
CA HIS A 72 0.35 -6.50 2.69
C HIS A 72 1.80 -6.57 3.12
N SER A 73 2.61 -7.34 2.40
CA SER A 73 4.03 -7.54 2.73
C SER A 73 4.84 -6.24 2.71
N GLY A 74 4.50 -5.31 1.80
CA GLY A 74 5.14 -3.99 1.65
C GLY A 74 5.02 -3.11 2.90
N ILE A 75 3.98 -3.31 3.71
CA ILE A 75 3.74 -2.61 4.98
C ILE A 75 3.82 -3.58 6.17
N LYS A 76 4.73 -4.56 6.11
CA LYS A 76 4.99 -5.50 7.22
C LYS A 76 3.76 -6.33 7.62
N PHE A 77 2.99 -6.79 6.63
CA PHE A 77 1.82 -7.66 6.82
C PHE A 77 0.77 -7.07 7.78
N VAL A 78 0.51 -5.77 7.69
CA VAL A 78 -0.65 -5.14 8.32
C VAL A 78 -1.68 -4.79 7.24
N THR A 79 -2.90 -4.45 7.64
CA THR A 79 -3.94 -4.03 6.70
C THR A 79 -3.78 -2.54 6.40
N PRO A 80 -4.15 -2.05 5.21
CA PRO A 80 -4.12 -0.63 4.88
C PRO A 80 -4.93 0.20 5.88
N THR A 81 -6.10 -0.27 6.31
CA THR A 81 -6.90 0.40 7.34
C THR A 81 -6.13 0.53 8.66
N SER A 82 -5.49 -0.54 9.14
CA SER A 82 -4.71 -0.46 10.38
C SER A 82 -3.51 0.50 10.30
N ARG A 83 -2.91 0.64 9.11
CA ARG A 83 -1.83 1.62 8.85
C ARG A 83 -2.38 3.04 8.83
N HIS A 84 -3.53 3.22 8.19
CA HIS A 84 -4.22 4.50 8.09
C HIS A 84 -4.66 5.02 9.46
N GLU A 85 -5.19 4.14 10.31
CA GLU A 85 -5.60 4.45 11.68
C GLU A 85 -4.43 4.50 12.68
N GLY A 86 -3.20 4.20 12.25
CA GLY A 86 -2.00 4.19 13.10
C GLY A 86 -1.95 3.04 14.13
N LEU A 87 -2.84 2.04 14.01
CA LEU A 87 -2.90 0.86 14.87
C LEU A 87 -1.78 -0.14 14.57
N ASP A 88 -1.21 -0.07 13.37
CA ASP A 88 -0.15 -0.95 12.88
C ASP A 88 1.09 -0.97 13.79
N LYS A 89 1.49 0.17 14.38
CA LYS A 89 2.62 0.26 15.31
C LYS A 89 2.47 -0.72 16.47
N LYS A 90 1.28 -0.79 17.07
CA LYS A 90 0.98 -1.71 18.18
C LYS A 90 1.02 -3.16 17.72
N VAL A 91 0.45 -3.45 16.55
CA VAL A 91 0.46 -4.80 15.96
C VAL A 91 1.89 -5.30 15.72
N LEU A 92 2.75 -4.44 15.17
CA LEU A 92 4.13 -4.76 14.86
C LEU A 92 4.97 -4.97 16.12
N GLN A 93 4.78 -4.14 17.14
CA GLN A 93 5.44 -4.32 18.44
C GLN A 93 5.10 -5.67 19.07
N LEU A 94 3.80 -6.03 19.11
CA LEU A 94 3.37 -7.33 19.63
C LEU A 94 3.97 -8.51 18.84
N ARG A 95 4.04 -8.40 17.50
CA ARG A 95 4.67 -9.45 16.66
C ARG A 95 6.14 -9.60 16.97
N LYS A 96 6.86 -8.51 17.19
CA LYS A 96 8.28 -8.53 17.58
C LYS A 96 8.47 -9.32 18.87
N GLU A 97 7.64 -9.06 19.87
CA GLU A 97 7.68 -9.78 21.16
C GLU A 97 7.38 -11.28 21.02
N VAL A 98 6.35 -11.65 20.24
CA VAL A 98 6.02 -13.06 19.98
C VAL A 98 7.20 -13.78 19.33
N TYR A 99 7.83 -13.17 18.33
CA TYR A 99 8.97 -13.77 17.63
C TYR A 99 10.19 -13.92 18.55
N ILE A 100 10.48 -12.92 19.38
CA ILE A 100 11.58 -12.98 20.36
C ILE A 100 11.33 -14.11 21.35
N LYS A 101 10.13 -14.18 21.94
CA LYS A 101 9.74 -15.25 22.87
C LYS A 101 9.85 -16.64 22.23
N ALA A 102 9.35 -16.81 21.01
CA ALA A 102 9.42 -18.07 20.28
C ALA A 102 10.88 -18.50 20.00
N LYS A 103 11.76 -17.54 19.67
CA LYS A 103 13.19 -17.81 19.48
C LYS A 103 13.89 -18.19 20.78
N LEU A 104 13.59 -17.53 21.89
CA LEU A 104 14.14 -17.87 23.21
C LEU A 104 13.72 -19.27 23.66
N LEU A 105 12.47 -19.67 23.40
CA LEU A 105 11.97 -21.00 23.77
C LEU A 105 12.59 -22.13 22.95
N ASN A 106 12.88 -21.90 21.66
CA ASN A 106 13.41 -22.95 20.77
C ASN A 106 14.55 -22.42 19.88
N PRO A 107 15.73 -22.11 20.43
CA PRO A 107 16.79 -21.46 19.66
C PRO A 107 17.27 -22.28 18.45
N SER A 108 17.28 -23.62 18.55
CA SER A 108 17.72 -24.53 17.48
C SER A 108 16.85 -24.47 16.22
N ARG A 109 15.61 -23.98 16.32
CA ARG A 109 14.70 -23.78 15.17
C ARG A 109 15.03 -22.53 14.36
N TRP A 110 15.96 -21.70 14.83
CA TRP A 110 16.31 -20.42 14.21
C TRP A 110 17.76 -20.39 13.75
N SER A 111 17.95 -20.38 12.43
CA SER A 111 19.29 -20.21 11.82
C SER A 111 19.76 -18.76 11.77
N LYS A 112 18.83 -17.79 11.89
CA LYS A 112 19.10 -16.34 11.76
C LYS A 112 18.34 -15.53 12.82
N ASN A 113 18.42 -14.21 12.72
CA ASN A 113 17.59 -13.29 13.50
C ASN A 113 16.10 -13.44 13.19
N THR A 114 15.27 -12.96 14.11
CA THR A 114 13.82 -12.90 13.90
C THR A 114 13.49 -12.00 12.72
N ARG A 115 12.31 -12.20 12.14
CA ARG A 115 11.80 -11.32 11.09
C ARG A 115 11.79 -9.86 11.56
N ASN A 116 12.19 -8.94 10.68
CA ASN A 116 12.16 -7.51 10.96
C ASN A 116 10.71 -7.00 10.94
N TRP A 117 10.21 -6.66 12.14
CA TRP A 117 8.91 -6.05 12.42
C TRP A 117 9.01 -4.57 12.80
N ASP A 118 10.15 -3.92 12.59
CA ASP A 118 10.27 -2.49 12.82
C ASP A 118 9.35 -1.73 11.86
N TRP A 119 8.71 -0.68 12.39
CA TRP A 119 7.75 0.13 11.67
C TRP A 119 8.43 0.91 10.55
N ILE A 120 7.75 1.03 9.41
CA ILE A 120 8.25 1.77 8.24
C ILE A 120 7.74 3.19 8.35
N ASP A 121 8.63 4.11 8.69
CA ASP A 121 8.32 5.54 8.81
C ASP A 121 8.25 6.21 7.44
N GLU A 122 9.29 6.04 6.64
CA GLU A 122 9.43 6.69 5.33
C GLU A 122 9.65 5.64 4.23
N VAL A 123 9.09 5.93 3.05
CA VAL A 123 9.31 5.16 1.82
C VAL A 123 9.69 6.13 0.71
N PHE A 124 10.72 5.77 -0.06
CA PHE A 124 11.19 6.57 -1.19
C PHE A 124 10.85 5.87 -2.50
N LEU A 125 10.13 6.55 -3.39
CA LEU A 125 9.81 6.03 -4.72
C LEU A 125 11.01 6.03 -5.67
N ASN A 126 11.86 7.04 -5.51
CA ASN A 126 13.11 7.20 -6.23
C ASN A 126 14.18 7.52 -5.20
N HIS A 127 15.16 6.62 -5.01
CA HIS A 127 16.24 6.89 -4.07
C HIS A 127 17.03 8.12 -4.54
N PRO A 128 17.15 9.16 -3.70
CA PRO A 128 18.02 10.28 -4.02
C PRO A 128 19.46 9.78 -4.14
N LYS A 129 20.14 10.12 -5.24
CA LYS A 129 21.53 9.71 -5.47
C LYS A 129 22.51 10.44 -4.54
N ARG A 130 22.08 11.56 -3.93
CA ARG A 130 22.84 12.37 -2.96
C ARG A 130 21.98 12.68 -1.74
N LYS A 131 22.60 12.80 -0.57
CA LYS A 131 21.91 13.09 0.71
C LYS A 131 21.15 14.41 0.73
N ASP A 132 21.51 15.36 -0.14
CA ASP A 132 20.91 16.70 -0.18
C ASP A 132 19.62 16.75 -1.03
N ASP A 133 19.31 15.68 -1.78
CA ASP A 133 18.09 15.62 -2.62
C ASP A 133 16.83 15.17 -1.83
N VAL A 134 16.96 14.96 -0.51
CA VAL A 134 15.92 14.37 0.37
C VAL A 134 14.72 15.31 0.58
N GLU A 135 14.88 16.62 0.38
CA GLU A 135 13.78 17.58 0.58
C GLU A 135 12.64 17.47 -0.44
N ILE A 136 12.82 16.81 -1.59
CA ILE A 136 11.89 16.97 -2.73
C ILE A 136 10.84 15.85 -2.86
N LYS A 137 10.95 14.72 -2.15
CA LYS A 137 10.04 13.57 -2.38
C LYS A 137 9.63 12.81 -1.11
N LYS A 138 9.25 13.52 -0.06
CA LYS A 138 8.55 12.89 1.07
C LYS A 138 7.08 12.68 0.69
N VAL A 139 6.64 11.43 0.61
CA VAL A 139 5.23 11.07 0.55
C VAL A 139 4.85 10.59 1.95
N SER A 140 4.02 11.37 2.63
CA SER A 140 3.42 11.07 3.95
C SER A 140 2.46 9.89 3.89
#